data_AF-A0AAU9XAM7-F1
#
_entry.id   AF-A0AAU9XAM7-F1
#
_cell.length_a   1.000
_cell.length_b   1.000
_cell.length_c   1.000
_cell.angle_alpha   90.00
_cell.angle_beta   90.00
_cell.angle_gamma   90.00
#
_symmetry.space_group_name_H-M   'P 1'
#
loop_
_entity.id
_entity.type
_entity.pdbx_description
1 polymer ?
#
loop_
_entity_poly.entity_id
_entity_poly.type
_entity_poly.pdbx_seq_one_letter_code
_entity_poly.pdbx_strand_id
1 'polypeptide(L)'
;MKHVPLVLLVFGLCTLKETCEATGAENSALGRVIDLRKVNLLADFQEQENRIFEELPPKCLVKKTLMFSSSHFEYYANTKEFYKLLATQSSLSASLQSAYSLGVTVSVATKSKKKIHVNKQCLVSDNISTFKGTFLKDLENLPVNIENPNSWREYRNFLKKYGSHAVTSVKRGSRFQQMTFAESSKAYTERDF
;
A
#
# COMPACT_ATOMS: atom_id res chain seq x y z
N MET A 1 -54.45 -11.15 23.79
CA MET A 1 -54.06 -9.97 22.99
C MET A 1 -52.57 -10.06 22.69
N LYS A 2 -52.25 -10.13 21.39
CA LYS A 2 -50.95 -9.94 20.71
C LYS A 2 -49.82 -10.94 20.97
N HIS A 3 -49.71 -11.86 20.00
CA HIS A 3 -48.59 -12.70 19.63
C HIS A 3 -47.25 -11.95 19.58
N VAL A 4 -46.20 -12.59 20.11
CA VAL A 4 -44.80 -12.27 19.81
C VAL A 4 -44.33 -13.25 18.73
N PRO A 5 -43.89 -12.81 17.55
CA PRO A 5 -43.15 -13.67 16.65
C PRO A 5 -41.66 -13.50 16.96
N LEU A 6 -41.06 -14.49 17.63
CA LEU A 6 -39.61 -14.58 17.72
C LEU A 6 -39.11 -15.10 16.36
N VAL A 7 -38.70 -14.18 15.50
CA VAL A 7 -38.11 -14.46 14.19
C VAL A 7 -36.83 -15.27 14.40
N LEU A 8 -36.86 -16.53 13.93
CA LEU A 8 -35.70 -17.37 13.71
C LEU A 8 -34.75 -16.65 12.73
N LEU A 9 -33.72 -16.01 13.25
CA LEU A 9 -32.55 -15.59 12.49
C LEU A 9 -31.79 -16.86 12.07
N VAL A 10 -32.19 -17.40 10.91
CA VAL A 10 -31.41 -18.40 10.18
C VAL A 10 -30.10 -17.71 9.80
N PHE A 11 -29.04 -17.96 10.56
CA PHE A 11 -27.67 -17.75 10.10
C PHE A 11 -27.45 -18.70 8.93
N GLY A 12 -27.81 -18.24 7.74
CA GLY A 12 -27.35 -18.83 6.51
C GLY A 12 -25.84 -18.74 6.50
N LEU A 13 -25.19 -19.86 6.83
CA LEU A 13 -23.84 -20.18 6.39
C LEU A 13 -23.85 -20.14 4.86
N CYS A 14 -23.77 -18.94 4.28
CA CYS A 14 -23.27 -18.78 2.94
C CYS A 14 -21.80 -19.15 3.00
N THR A 15 -21.52 -20.44 2.87
CA THR A 15 -20.28 -20.92 2.30
C THR A 15 -20.25 -20.40 0.87
N LEU A 16 -19.84 -19.14 0.70
CA LEU A 16 -19.43 -18.57 -0.59
C LEU A 16 -18.16 -19.33 -1.00
N LYS A 17 -18.38 -20.51 -1.58
CA LYS A 17 -17.44 -21.20 -2.45
C LYS A 17 -17.41 -20.44 -3.78
N GLU A 18 -16.95 -19.19 -3.74
CA GLU A 18 -16.30 -18.63 -4.92
C GLU A 18 -14.87 -19.16 -4.90
N THR A 19 -14.66 -20.27 -5.58
CA THR A 19 -13.33 -20.57 -6.12
C THR A 19 -13.01 -19.48 -7.12
N CYS A 20 -12.54 -18.33 -6.63
CA CYS A 20 -11.76 -17.40 -7.42
C CYS A 20 -10.47 -18.12 -7.80
N GLU A 21 -10.49 -18.83 -8.93
CA GLU A 21 -9.27 -19.19 -9.64
C GLU A 21 -8.56 -17.87 -10.01
N ALA A 22 -7.64 -17.46 -9.15
CA ALA A 22 -6.72 -16.37 -9.43
C ALA A 22 -5.58 -16.88 -10.32
N THR A 23 -5.90 -17.24 -11.57
CA THR A 23 -4.91 -17.60 -12.58
C THR A 23 -4.32 -16.38 -13.32
N GLY A 24 -4.80 -15.15 -13.00
CA GLY A 24 -4.20 -13.91 -13.48
C GLY A 24 -3.55 -13.10 -12.35
N ALA A 25 -2.23 -12.91 -12.43
CA ALA A 25 -1.49 -11.83 -11.77
C ALA A 25 -1.05 -12.03 -10.30
N GLU A 26 -0.39 -13.16 -10.01
CA GLU A 26 0.26 -13.40 -8.70
C GLU A 26 1.37 -12.38 -8.35
N ASN A 27 1.91 -11.65 -9.35
CA ASN A 27 2.98 -10.66 -9.21
C ASN A 27 2.57 -9.21 -9.54
N SER A 28 1.29 -8.97 -9.85
CA SER A 28 0.81 -7.74 -10.50
C SER A 28 1.34 -6.42 -9.95
N ALA A 29 1.41 -6.29 -8.62
CA ALA A 29 1.80 -5.08 -7.90
C ALA A 29 3.32 -4.84 -7.79
N LEU A 30 4.17 -5.85 -7.99
CA LEU A 30 5.62 -5.66 -7.88
C LEU A 30 6.15 -4.84 -9.06
N GLY A 31 7.08 -3.94 -8.75
CA GLY A 31 7.64 -2.99 -9.73
C GLY A 31 6.66 -1.89 -10.14
N ARG A 32 5.43 -1.86 -9.60
CA ARG A 32 4.53 -0.74 -9.80
C ARG A 32 5.02 0.49 -9.04
N VAL A 33 4.76 1.65 -9.61
CA VAL A 33 5.11 2.94 -9.00
C VAL A 33 3.91 3.62 -8.36
N ILE A 34 4.17 4.35 -7.28
CA ILE A 34 3.17 5.09 -6.52
C ILE A 34 3.64 6.51 -6.22
N ASP A 35 2.70 7.45 -6.27
CA ASP A 35 2.88 8.78 -5.67
C ASP A 35 2.42 8.72 -4.22
N LEU A 36 3.37 8.66 -3.27
CA LEU A 36 3.06 8.56 -1.83
C LEU A 36 2.17 9.70 -1.33
N ARG A 37 2.17 10.84 -2.02
CA ARG A 37 1.36 12.01 -1.67
C ARG A 37 -0.11 11.83 -2.01
N LYS A 38 -0.47 10.82 -2.81
CA LYS A 38 -1.82 10.63 -3.37
C LYS A 38 -2.43 9.27 -3.04
N VAL A 39 -1.60 8.27 -2.79
CA VAL A 39 -2.05 6.91 -2.43
C VAL A 39 -2.55 6.87 -0.99
N ASN A 40 -3.62 6.12 -0.77
CA ASN A 40 -4.05 5.75 0.57
C ASN A 40 -3.27 4.52 1.03
N LEU A 41 -2.30 4.72 1.93
CA LEU A 41 -1.43 3.67 2.46
C LEU A 41 -2.14 2.66 3.37
N LEU A 42 -3.35 2.99 3.83
CA LEU A 42 -4.13 2.14 4.71
C LEU A 42 -5.10 1.24 3.92
N ALA A 43 -5.54 1.70 2.76
CA ALA A 43 -6.39 0.90 1.88
C ALA A 43 -5.64 -0.26 1.22
N ASP A 44 -6.40 -1.19 0.64
CA ASP A 44 -5.82 -2.18 -0.25
C ASP A 44 -5.24 -1.50 -1.48
N PHE A 45 -4.13 -2.06 -1.98
CA PHE A 45 -3.40 -1.48 -3.10
C PHE A 45 -4.19 -1.61 -4.41
N GLN A 46 -4.81 -0.51 -4.87
CA GLN A 46 -5.64 -0.44 -6.08
C GLN A 46 -4.98 0.34 -7.24
N GLU A 47 -3.69 0.66 -7.12
CA GLU A 47 -3.00 1.56 -8.07
C GLU A 47 -2.88 0.98 -9.48
N GLN A 48 -2.97 1.86 -10.48
CA GLN A 48 -2.86 1.55 -11.91
C GLN A 48 -1.54 0.84 -12.25
N GLU A 49 -1.52 0.10 -13.37
CA GLU A 49 -0.33 -0.57 -13.87
C GLU A 49 0.68 0.41 -14.49
N ASN A 50 1.34 1.21 -13.67
CA ASN A 50 2.52 1.97 -14.08
C ASN A 50 3.78 1.34 -13.49
N ARG A 51 4.74 0.98 -14.34
CA ARG A 51 6.06 0.42 -13.97
C ARG A 51 7.15 1.22 -14.65
N ILE A 52 8.26 1.46 -13.95
CA ILE A 52 9.47 2.13 -14.48
C ILE A 52 10.49 1.15 -15.05
N PHE A 53 10.42 -0.11 -14.63
CA PHE A 53 11.18 -1.21 -15.22
C PHE A 53 10.37 -1.88 -16.32
N GLU A 54 11.07 -2.49 -17.27
CA GLU A 54 10.53 -3.59 -18.07
C GLU A 54 10.09 -4.74 -17.15
N GLU A 55 9.38 -5.73 -17.71
CA GLU A 55 8.92 -6.86 -16.91
C GLU A 55 10.10 -7.55 -16.21
N LEU A 56 10.03 -7.61 -14.87
CA LEU A 56 11.10 -8.16 -14.06
C LEU A 56 11.22 -9.68 -14.32
N PRO A 57 12.43 -10.20 -14.61
CA PRO A 57 12.63 -11.62 -14.83
C PRO A 57 12.19 -12.48 -13.63
N PRO A 58 11.68 -13.71 -13.82
CA PRO A 58 11.26 -14.58 -12.71
C PRO A 58 12.35 -14.83 -11.67
N LYS A 59 13.62 -14.90 -12.09
CA LYS A 59 14.80 -15.04 -11.20
C LYS A 59 14.94 -13.89 -10.19
N CYS A 60 14.31 -12.75 -10.46
CA CYS A 60 14.30 -11.59 -9.58
C CYS A 60 13.20 -11.64 -8.53
N LEU A 61 12.24 -12.57 -8.64
CA LEU A 61 11.09 -12.66 -7.76
C LEU A 61 11.31 -13.77 -6.73
N VAL A 62 11.48 -13.36 -5.48
CA VAL A 62 11.63 -14.29 -4.36
C VAL A 62 10.29 -14.43 -3.65
N LYS A 63 9.70 -15.64 -3.76
CA LYS A 63 8.43 -16.00 -3.12
C LYS A 63 8.69 -16.76 -1.83
N LYS A 64 8.00 -16.37 -0.74
CA LYS A 64 8.00 -17.05 0.54
C LYS A 64 6.58 -17.23 1.04
N THR A 65 6.15 -18.48 1.23
CA THR A 65 4.87 -18.79 1.88
C THR A 65 4.96 -18.42 3.36
N LEU A 66 3.93 -17.77 3.90
CA LEU A 66 3.86 -17.41 5.31
C LEU A 66 2.74 -18.22 5.96
N MET A 67 3.06 -18.99 7.00
CA MET A 67 2.14 -19.91 7.68
C MET A 67 1.80 -19.43 9.10
N PHE A 68 1.50 -18.15 9.28
CA PHE A 68 1.10 -17.63 10.59
C PHE A 68 0.01 -16.57 10.48
N SER A 69 -0.74 -16.41 11.56
CA SER A 69 -1.65 -15.30 11.77
C SER A 69 -1.21 -14.50 12.97
N SER A 70 -1.41 -13.19 12.90
CA SER A 70 -1.04 -12.25 13.95
C SER A 70 -2.11 -11.18 14.03
N SER A 71 -2.47 -10.81 15.25
CA SER A 71 -3.25 -9.61 15.56
C SER A 71 -2.32 -8.63 16.26
N HIS A 72 -2.40 -7.35 15.92
CA HIS A 72 -1.62 -6.28 16.55
C HIS A 72 -2.58 -5.15 16.89
N PHE A 73 -2.43 -4.61 18.10
CA PHE A 73 -3.11 -3.40 18.55
C PHE A 73 -2.04 -2.34 18.76
N GLU A 74 -2.24 -1.16 18.18
CA GLU A 74 -1.32 -0.04 18.31
C GLU A 74 -2.11 1.19 18.74
N TYR A 75 -1.69 1.79 19.84
CA TYR A 75 -2.23 3.04 20.34
C TYR A 75 -1.30 4.21 19.96
N TYR A 76 -1.91 5.32 19.54
CA TYR A 76 -1.20 6.55 19.25
C TYR A 76 -1.81 7.68 20.07
N ALA A 77 -1.00 8.33 20.89
CA ALA A 77 -1.45 9.42 21.75
C ALA A 77 -2.00 10.63 20.97
N ASN A 78 -1.61 10.79 19.70
CA ASN A 78 -2.12 11.84 18.81
C ASN A 78 -1.85 11.49 17.35
N THR A 79 -2.45 12.27 16.44
CA THR A 79 -2.30 12.10 14.98
C THR A 79 -0.86 12.30 14.51
N LYS A 80 -0.05 13.11 15.20
CA LYS A 80 1.35 13.35 14.83
C LYS A 80 2.19 12.07 15.00
N GLU A 81 2.06 11.37 16.13
CA GLU A 81 2.77 10.09 16.33
C GLU A 81 2.33 9.02 15.33
N PHE A 82 1.04 8.96 15.01
CA PHE A 82 0.52 8.09 13.97
C PHE A 82 1.15 8.39 12.59
N TYR A 83 1.15 9.66 12.15
CA TYR A 83 1.72 10.03 10.85
C TYR A 83 3.24 9.83 10.77
N LYS A 84 3.94 10.03 11.90
CA LYS A 84 5.38 9.77 12.01
C LYS A 84 5.69 8.28 11.79
N LEU A 85 4.91 7.38 12.39
CA LEU A 85 5.07 5.94 12.16
C LEU A 85 4.77 5.59 10.70
N LEU A 86 3.67 6.10 10.14
CA LEU A 86 3.26 5.81 8.76
C LEU A 86 4.31 6.27 7.74
N ALA A 87 4.89 7.46 7.94
CA ALA A 87 6.00 7.97 7.13
C ALA A 87 7.22 7.03 7.21
N THR A 88 7.61 6.63 8.42
CA THR A 88 8.74 5.74 8.65
C THR A 88 8.53 4.36 8.02
N GLN A 89 7.34 3.78 8.14
CA GLN A 89 6.97 2.51 7.50
C GLN A 89 6.98 2.60 5.97
N SER A 90 6.74 3.80 5.43
CA SER A 90 6.81 4.11 4.00
C SER A 90 8.22 4.49 3.53
N SER A 91 9.25 4.28 4.37
CA SER A 91 10.65 4.65 4.12
C SER A 91 10.92 6.14 3.95
N LEU A 92 10.04 7.00 4.50
CA LEU A 92 10.26 8.43 4.58
C LEU A 92 10.86 8.80 5.95
N SER A 93 11.55 9.94 6.03
CA SER A 93 12.01 10.44 7.32
C SER A 93 10.81 10.83 8.19
N ALA A 94 10.95 10.65 9.51
CA ALA A 94 9.96 11.08 10.49
C ALA A 94 9.58 12.58 10.34
N SER A 95 10.51 13.42 9.87
CA SER A 95 10.31 14.84 9.63
C SER A 95 9.43 15.16 8.42
N LEU A 96 9.27 14.23 7.47
CA LEU A 96 8.41 14.35 6.30
C LEU A 96 6.97 13.87 6.58
N GLN A 97 6.59 13.82 7.87
CA GLN A 97 5.21 13.59 8.30
C GLN A 97 4.25 14.52 7.55
N SER A 98 3.40 13.94 6.71
CA SER A 98 2.36 14.65 5.98
C SER A 98 1.00 14.07 6.31
N ALA A 99 -0.06 14.85 6.09
CA ALA A 99 -1.41 14.35 6.17
C ALA A 99 -1.66 13.43 4.96
N TYR A 100 -1.42 12.13 5.12
CA TYR A 100 -1.85 11.14 4.14
C TYR A 100 -3.36 10.99 4.20
N SER A 101 -4.02 10.79 3.06
CA SER A 101 -5.45 10.57 3.00
C SER A 101 -5.81 9.27 3.75
N LEU A 102 -6.45 9.44 4.91
CA LEU A 102 -6.94 8.34 5.73
C LEU A 102 -8.30 7.90 5.19
N GLY A 103 -8.33 6.79 4.46
CA GLY A 103 -9.60 6.11 4.21
C GLY A 103 -9.97 5.31 5.46
N VAL A 104 -11.06 5.69 6.12
CA VAL A 104 -11.67 4.86 7.18
C VAL A 104 -12.41 3.73 6.48
N THR A 105 -11.89 2.51 6.54
CA THR A 105 -12.63 1.34 6.06
C THR A 105 -12.20 0.11 6.82
N VAL A 106 -13.19 -0.64 7.34
CA VAL A 106 -12.98 -2.04 7.69
C VAL A 106 -12.84 -2.80 6.37
N SER A 107 -11.60 -3.10 5.99
CA SER A 107 -11.31 -3.92 4.80
C SER A 107 -11.12 -5.37 5.22
N VAL A 108 -11.79 -6.29 4.53
CA VAL A 108 -11.56 -7.73 4.64
C VAL A 108 -11.13 -8.25 3.28
N ALA A 109 -9.88 -8.70 3.17
CA ALA A 109 -9.42 -9.47 2.02
C ALA A 109 -9.33 -10.95 2.41
N THR A 110 -9.68 -11.87 1.51
CA THR A 110 -9.52 -13.33 1.72
C THR A 110 -8.57 -13.92 0.69
N LYS A 111 -7.29 -14.13 1.05
CA LYS A 111 -6.27 -14.74 0.16
C LYS A 111 -5.28 -15.60 0.95
N SER A 112 -4.66 -16.58 0.28
CA SER A 112 -3.54 -17.35 0.83
C SER A 112 -2.34 -16.44 1.13
N LYS A 113 -1.73 -16.61 2.31
CA LYS A 113 -0.67 -15.72 2.81
C LYS A 113 0.68 -16.00 2.13
N LYS A 114 1.17 -15.03 1.37
CA LYS A 114 2.44 -15.11 0.63
C LYS A 114 3.18 -13.78 0.70
N LYS A 115 4.49 -13.81 0.91
CA LYS A 115 5.37 -12.65 0.71
C LYS A 115 6.11 -12.83 -0.61
N ILE A 116 6.08 -11.80 -1.45
CA ILE A 116 6.86 -11.77 -2.69
C ILE A 116 7.68 -10.49 -2.68
N HIS A 117 8.96 -10.59 -2.97
CA HIS A 117 9.85 -9.43 -3.05
C HIS A 117 10.81 -9.54 -4.22
N VAL A 118 11.28 -8.39 -4.68
CA VAL A 118 12.31 -8.27 -5.70
C VAL A 118 13.68 -8.44 -5.03
N ASN A 119 14.52 -9.29 -5.60
CA ASN A 119 15.92 -9.39 -5.19
C ASN A 119 16.61 -8.04 -5.43
N LYS A 120 17.29 -7.49 -4.42
CA LYS A 120 17.97 -6.19 -4.50
C LYS A 120 18.95 -6.09 -5.67
N GLN A 121 19.62 -7.19 -6.04
CA GLN A 121 20.55 -7.21 -7.19
C GLN A 121 19.83 -6.87 -8.51
N CYS A 122 18.56 -7.24 -8.63
CA CYS A 122 17.71 -6.91 -9.78
C CYS A 122 17.15 -5.49 -9.76
N LEU A 123 17.55 -4.64 -8.82
CA LEU A 123 17.20 -3.22 -8.81
C LEU A 123 18.41 -2.34 -9.12
N VAL A 124 19.62 -2.91 -9.05
CA VAL A 124 20.89 -2.18 -9.18
C VAL A 124 21.74 -2.64 -10.36
N SER A 125 21.39 -3.78 -10.97
CA SER A 125 22.16 -4.36 -12.08
C SER A 125 21.43 -4.18 -13.40
N ASP A 126 22.00 -3.33 -14.25
CA ASP A 126 21.51 -3.06 -15.60
C ASP A 126 21.57 -4.31 -16.51
N ASN A 127 22.41 -5.28 -16.15
CA ASN A 127 22.52 -6.57 -16.82
C ASN A 127 21.36 -7.53 -16.50
N ILE A 128 20.55 -7.21 -15.49
CA ILE A 128 19.49 -8.09 -14.98
C ILE A 128 18.11 -7.49 -15.18
N SER A 129 17.98 -6.20 -14.95
CA SER A 129 16.73 -5.44 -15.07
C SER A 129 16.97 -4.18 -15.89
N THR A 130 16.05 -3.85 -16.77
CA THR A 130 16.17 -2.68 -17.64
C THR A 130 15.07 -1.67 -17.31
N PHE A 131 15.44 -0.41 -17.14
CA PHE A 131 14.47 0.68 -17.08
C PHE A 131 13.82 0.87 -18.44
N LYS A 132 12.54 1.26 -18.45
CA LYS A 132 11.88 1.65 -19.69
C LYS A 132 12.61 2.83 -20.32
N GLY A 133 12.88 2.77 -21.61
CA GLY A 133 13.55 3.87 -22.32
C GLY A 133 12.79 5.20 -22.22
N THR A 134 11.46 5.15 -22.15
CA THR A 134 10.62 6.34 -21.93
C THR A 134 10.82 6.96 -20.55
N PHE A 135 11.05 6.15 -19.52
CA PHE A 135 11.34 6.63 -18.18
C PHE A 135 12.70 7.33 -18.14
N LEU A 136 13.75 6.70 -18.69
CA LEU A 136 15.09 7.28 -18.72
C LEU A 136 15.10 8.60 -19.50
N LYS A 137 14.48 8.63 -20.68
CA LYS A 137 14.37 9.84 -21.49
C LYS A 137 13.63 10.96 -20.74
N ASP A 138 12.52 10.66 -20.09
CA ASP A 138 11.77 11.67 -19.33
C ASP A 138 12.55 12.15 -18.09
N LEU A 139 13.37 11.27 -17.49
CA LEU A 139 14.22 11.61 -16.34
C LEU A 139 15.38 12.52 -16.75
N GLU A 140 16.06 12.20 -17.86
CA GLU A 140 17.16 13.01 -18.42
C GLU A 140 16.68 14.39 -18.88
N ASN A 141 15.42 14.51 -19.32
CA ASN A 141 14.82 15.77 -19.71
C ASN A 141 14.40 16.67 -18.52
N LEU A 142 14.56 16.22 -17.27
CA LEU A 142 14.26 17.06 -16.11
C LEU A 142 15.29 18.17 -15.95
N PRO A 143 14.85 19.41 -15.61
CA PRO A 143 15.77 20.52 -15.44
C PRO A 143 16.64 20.31 -14.21
N VAL A 144 17.96 20.27 -14.39
CA VAL A 144 18.94 20.03 -13.31
C VAL A 144 18.92 21.16 -12.27
N ASN A 145 18.71 22.39 -12.71
CA ASN A 145 18.63 23.57 -11.85
C ASN A 145 17.20 24.13 -11.85
N ILE A 146 16.65 24.31 -10.65
CA ILE A 146 15.32 24.89 -10.45
C ILE A 146 15.51 26.31 -9.92
N GLU A 147 15.57 27.28 -10.83
CA GLU A 147 15.77 28.70 -10.47
C GLU A 147 14.50 29.34 -9.90
N ASN A 148 13.31 28.89 -10.34
CA ASN A 148 12.03 29.50 -9.97
C ASN A 148 11.01 28.44 -9.50
N PRO A 149 10.08 28.80 -8.58
CA PRO A 149 9.04 27.88 -8.09
C PRO A 149 8.13 27.32 -9.20
N ASN A 150 7.97 28.05 -10.30
CA ASN A 150 7.17 27.62 -11.44
C ASN A 150 7.83 26.50 -12.25
N SER A 151 9.17 26.37 -12.20
CA SER A 151 9.96 25.33 -12.88
C SER A 151 9.85 23.94 -12.20
N TRP A 152 9.07 23.83 -11.12
CA TRP A 152 8.68 22.55 -10.53
C TRP A 152 7.59 21.83 -11.34
N ARG A 153 7.02 22.47 -12.37
CA ARG A 153 5.93 21.88 -13.15
C ARG A 153 6.36 20.59 -13.85
N GLU A 154 7.56 20.57 -14.40
CA GLU A 154 8.17 19.44 -15.10
C GLU A 154 8.34 18.26 -14.12
N TYR A 155 8.88 18.53 -12.92
CA TYR A 155 8.96 17.56 -11.84
C TYR A 155 7.59 17.05 -11.36
N ARG A 156 6.59 17.93 -11.23
CA ARG A 156 5.23 17.52 -10.85
C ARG A 156 4.61 16.60 -11.90
N ASN A 157 4.83 16.89 -13.18
CA ASN A 157 4.37 16.04 -14.29
C ASN A 157 5.08 14.69 -14.30
N PHE A 158 6.39 14.67 -14.06
CA PHE A 158 7.17 13.44 -13.94
C PHE A 158 6.67 12.56 -12.79
N LEU A 159 6.52 13.13 -11.58
CA LEU A 159 6.00 12.39 -10.42
C LEU A 159 4.55 11.93 -10.62
N LYS A 160 3.74 12.69 -11.37
CA LYS A 160 2.38 12.27 -11.73
C LYS A 160 2.39 11.03 -12.64
N LYS A 161 3.39 10.91 -13.52
CA LYS A 161 3.51 9.81 -14.49
C LYS A 161 4.20 8.58 -13.89
N TYR A 162 5.31 8.77 -13.20
CA TYR A 162 6.18 7.69 -12.72
C TYR A 162 6.14 7.48 -11.21
N GLY A 163 5.28 8.21 -10.50
CA GLY A 163 5.25 8.16 -9.04
C GLY A 163 6.53 8.70 -8.41
N SER A 164 6.60 8.53 -7.10
CA SER A 164 7.72 8.88 -6.25
C SER A 164 8.49 7.66 -5.75
N HIS A 165 7.82 6.50 -5.70
CA HIS A 165 8.33 5.27 -5.10
C HIS A 165 7.94 4.07 -5.97
N ALA A 166 8.73 3.00 -5.89
CA ALA A 166 8.44 1.72 -6.53
C ALA A 166 8.20 0.62 -5.48
N VAL A 167 7.20 -0.23 -5.70
CA VAL A 167 6.86 -1.33 -4.80
C VAL A 167 7.80 -2.52 -5.04
N THR A 168 8.72 -2.75 -4.10
CA THR A 168 9.73 -3.82 -4.20
C THR A 168 9.37 -5.08 -3.42
N SER A 169 8.38 -5.02 -2.52
CA SER A 169 7.91 -6.15 -1.74
C SER A 169 6.42 -6.01 -1.44
N VAL A 170 5.70 -7.13 -1.53
CA VAL A 170 4.29 -7.20 -1.17
C VAL A 170 4.04 -8.40 -0.25
N LYS A 171 3.16 -8.21 0.74
CA LYS A 171 2.54 -9.30 1.49
C LYS A 171 1.10 -9.44 0.97
N ARG A 172 0.77 -10.63 0.48
CA ARG A 172 -0.59 -11.01 0.07
C ARG A 172 -1.17 -11.90 1.15
N GLY A 173 -2.46 -11.80 1.38
CA GLY A 173 -3.16 -12.59 2.38
C GLY A 173 -4.47 -11.93 2.77
N SER A 174 -4.98 -12.35 3.92
CA SER A 174 -6.12 -11.70 4.56
C SER A 174 -5.67 -10.69 5.60
N ARG A 175 -6.29 -9.51 5.59
CA ARG A 175 -6.14 -8.46 6.60
C ARG A 175 -7.53 -8.01 7.05
N PHE A 176 -7.70 -7.89 8.36
CA PHE A 176 -8.77 -7.13 8.98
C PHE A 176 -8.10 -5.96 9.69
N GLN A 177 -8.53 -4.74 9.39
CA GLN A 177 -8.00 -3.52 9.99
C GLN A 177 -9.17 -2.66 10.46
N GLN A 178 -9.10 -2.23 11.72
CA GLN A 178 -10.05 -1.32 12.33
C GLN A 178 -9.27 -0.16 12.93
N MET A 179 -9.78 1.05 12.76
CA MET A 179 -9.22 2.27 13.35
C MET A 179 -10.32 3.00 14.10
N THR A 180 -10.02 3.39 15.33
CA THR A 180 -10.91 4.18 16.19
C THR A 180 -10.21 5.50 16.50
N PHE A 181 -10.94 6.60 16.38
CA PHE A 181 -10.45 7.94 16.68
C PHE A 181 -11.27 8.50 17.84
N ALA A 182 -10.59 9.13 18.80
CA ALA A 182 -11.26 9.88 19.86
C ALA A 182 -11.07 11.39 19.64
N GLU A 183 -11.99 12.17 20.20
CA GLU A 183 -11.94 13.62 20.11
C GLU A 183 -10.69 14.18 20.81
N SER A 184 -10.00 15.12 20.16
CA SER A 184 -8.83 15.78 20.73
C SER A 184 -9.14 16.70 21.91
N SER A 185 -10.43 17.00 22.15
CA SER A 185 -10.91 17.85 23.25
C SER A 185 -10.79 17.19 24.62
N LYS A 186 -10.55 15.87 24.67
CA LYS A 186 -10.44 15.08 25.90
C LYS A 186 -9.12 14.31 25.91
N ALA A 187 -8.56 14.13 27.10
CA ALA A 187 -7.40 13.28 27.29
C ALA A 187 -7.85 11.82 27.36
N TYR A 188 -7.32 11.00 26.44
CA TYR A 188 -7.49 9.55 26.44
C TYR A 188 -6.13 8.88 26.58
N THR A 189 -6.15 7.67 27.09
CA THR A 189 -5.00 6.77 27.22
C THR A 189 -5.27 5.48 26.47
N GLU A 190 -4.24 4.66 26.31
CA GLU A 190 -4.36 3.33 25.70
C GLU A 190 -5.44 2.46 26.36
N ARG A 191 -5.67 2.61 27.67
CA ARG A 191 -6.66 1.82 28.42
C ARG A 191 -8.12 2.19 28.13
N ASP A 192 -8.35 3.32 27.47
CA ASP A 192 -9.70 3.82 27.17
C ASP A 192 -10.24 3.30 25.82
N PHE A 193 -9.47 2.47 25.10
CA PHE A 193 -9.79 1.87 23.79
C PHE A 193 -9.80 0.35 23.85
#